data_AF-A0A9E3WN87-F1
#
_entry.id   AF-A0A9E3WN87-F1
#
_cell.length_a   1.000
_cell.length_b   1.000
_cell.length_c   1.000
_cell.angle_alpha   90.00
_cell.angle_beta   90.00
_cell.angle_gamma   90.00
#
_symmetry.space_group_name_H-M   'P 1'
#
loop_
_entity.id
_entity.type
_entity.pdbx_description
1 polymer ?
#
loop_
_entity_poly.entity_id
_entity_poly.type
_entity_poly.pdbx_seq_one_letter_code
_entity_poly.pdbx_strand_id
1 'polypeptide(L)'
;PALSKCTTAELTAMLDHANAWHRETAARLLYERQDAKAAPQLEELARAAKSPQARIAALNALAGLNALRPAQLWPALEDDDPHVRRAAVRLCEPLMADSPALRDALCSLVDDSDLGVRYQLAFTLGEFHGPRRDDALAALLLRDAGDRWMRVAVGTSLRQGSGAVLVRLMKDGPFVSSPSGREVVVEICSQIGRQQRADDVAALTRSLAALADDGDKPLAQAMLTALDAKEGTALRAQVDAATGGQAAALLAQLVADAKSQLSSNDLPVDKRVALIAQLRLGRFADVRATLDGLLAADQPEPVQAATVDALATFDAPEVADLLIERWSTFTPTRRRQAGDVLFSRAAWIAKALRAVESQAIPLSEITPEHFERIDKRVDPALAERAAKLIQELQSASPRSEVVKSYASALDLHGDREAGRAAFARHCAACHKVEGKGYDVGPNLAAMRNRGAAAILVNVLDPNREVNPQYVNYVAVGKDGRTVSGLIAAETAGTVTLARGEGAADTLLRVDIEQLKSTGVSLMPEGLEKQIDQQTMADLLAYLLTAQ
;
A
#
# COMPACT_ATOMS: atom_id res chain seq x y z
N PRO A 1 18.96 -38.13 33.44
CA PRO A 1 19.61 -37.77 34.72
C PRO A 1 18.73 -36.75 35.47
N ALA A 2 18.70 -36.79 36.80
CA ALA A 2 17.91 -35.85 37.61
C ALA A 2 18.67 -34.51 37.77
N LEU A 3 18.80 -33.75 36.68
CA LEU A 3 19.58 -32.51 36.63
C LEU A 3 19.17 -31.46 37.67
N SER A 4 17.91 -31.48 38.12
CA SER A 4 17.43 -30.60 39.20
C SER A 4 18.14 -30.81 40.54
N LYS A 5 18.75 -31.99 40.76
CA LYS A 5 19.52 -32.33 41.97
C LYS A 5 21.02 -32.08 41.82
N CYS A 6 21.50 -31.79 40.61
CA CYS A 6 22.91 -31.51 40.37
C CYS A 6 23.33 -30.21 41.06
N THR A 7 24.58 -30.14 41.50
CA THR A 7 25.23 -28.93 42.00
C THR A 7 25.45 -27.93 40.87
N THR A 8 25.72 -26.67 41.21
CA THR A 8 26.03 -25.62 40.22
C THR A 8 27.22 -26.00 39.34
N ALA A 9 28.28 -26.60 39.90
CA ALA A 9 29.44 -27.06 39.14
C ALA A 9 29.12 -28.20 38.17
N GLU A 10 28.27 -29.15 38.59
CA GLU A 10 27.80 -30.22 37.70
C GLU A 10 26.94 -29.68 36.57
N LEU A 11 26.09 -28.68 36.83
CA LEU A 11 25.29 -28.03 35.80
C LEU A 11 26.17 -27.24 34.81
N THR A 12 27.20 -26.53 35.27
CA THR A 12 28.14 -25.85 34.37
C THR A 12 28.87 -26.83 33.45
N ALA A 13 29.26 -28.01 33.97
CA ALA A 13 29.89 -29.06 33.15
C ALA A 13 28.92 -29.65 32.11
N MET A 14 27.62 -29.70 32.40
CA MET A 14 26.60 -30.19 31.45
C MET A 14 26.41 -29.29 30.23
N LEU A 15 26.92 -28.05 30.24
CA LEU A 15 26.87 -27.17 29.06
C LEU A 15 27.77 -27.65 27.91
N ASP A 16 28.75 -28.53 28.16
CA ASP A 16 29.58 -29.17 27.12
C ASP A 16 29.11 -30.60 26.77
N HIS A 17 27.93 -30.99 27.24
CA HIS A 17 27.41 -32.34 27.00
C HIS A 17 26.99 -32.51 25.53
N ALA A 18 27.26 -33.67 24.92
CA ALA A 18 26.94 -33.93 23.50
C ALA A 18 25.43 -33.84 23.18
N ASN A 19 24.58 -34.23 24.12
CA ASN A 19 23.13 -34.18 23.99
C ASN A 19 22.55 -32.77 24.31
N ALA A 20 21.80 -32.20 23.37
CA ALA A 20 21.25 -30.84 23.47
C ALA A 20 20.29 -30.65 24.65
N TRP A 21 19.43 -31.62 24.94
CA TRP A 21 18.50 -31.54 26.07
C TRP A 21 19.22 -31.36 27.41
N HIS A 22 20.40 -31.97 27.58
CA HIS A 22 21.21 -31.80 28.79
C HIS A 22 21.78 -30.39 28.89
N ARG A 23 22.31 -29.86 27.78
CA ARG A 23 22.85 -28.49 27.73
C ARG A 23 21.78 -27.46 28.01
N GLU A 24 20.65 -27.54 27.32
CA GLU A 24 19.55 -26.59 27.44
C GLU A 24 18.90 -26.66 28.82
N THR A 25 18.70 -27.86 29.37
CA THR A 25 18.17 -28.02 30.73
C THR A 25 19.14 -27.48 31.76
N ALA A 26 20.44 -27.71 31.60
CA ALA A 26 21.45 -27.16 32.49
C ALA A 26 21.52 -25.63 32.43
N ALA A 27 21.49 -25.03 31.23
CA ALA A 27 21.45 -23.59 31.04
C ALA A 27 20.21 -22.96 31.70
N ARG A 28 19.02 -23.57 31.51
CA ARG A 28 17.80 -23.14 32.18
C ARG A 28 17.92 -23.22 33.70
N LEU A 29 18.41 -24.33 34.25
CA LEU A 29 18.56 -24.50 35.70
C LEU A 29 19.60 -23.54 36.30
N LEU A 30 20.69 -23.25 35.59
CA LEU A 30 21.65 -22.22 36.00
C LEU A 30 20.99 -20.84 36.06
N TYR A 31 20.20 -20.49 35.04
CA TYR A 31 19.43 -19.25 35.03
C TYR A 31 18.38 -19.20 36.14
N GLU A 32 17.60 -20.25 36.37
CA GLU A 32 16.58 -20.29 37.43
C GLU A 32 17.20 -20.15 38.83
N ARG A 33 18.41 -20.69 39.04
CA ARG A 33 19.10 -20.66 40.34
C ARG A 33 19.77 -19.33 40.64
N GLN A 34 20.21 -18.59 39.62
CA GLN A 34 20.97 -17.34 39.78
C GLN A 34 22.17 -17.48 40.74
N ASP A 35 22.83 -18.65 40.77
CA ASP A 35 23.97 -18.88 41.65
C ASP A 35 25.24 -18.23 41.09
N ALA A 36 25.65 -17.11 41.67
CA ALA A 36 26.84 -16.36 41.27
C ALA A 36 28.14 -17.19 41.32
N LYS A 37 28.16 -18.31 42.07
CA LYS A 37 29.31 -19.22 42.12
C LYS A 37 29.56 -19.93 40.80
N ALA A 38 28.63 -19.90 39.83
CA ALA A 38 28.82 -20.46 38.50
C ALA A 38 29.78 -19.62 37.63
N ALA A 39 29.91 -18.32 37.91
CA ALA A 39 30.58 -17.39 36.99
C ALA A 39 32.03 -17.80 36.66
N PRO A 40 32.92 -18.15 37.62
CA PRO A 40 34.30 -18.51 37.29
C PRO A 40 34.41 -19.74 36.36
N GLN A 41 33.59 -20.77 36.57
CA GLN A 41 33.58 -21.97 35.71
C GLN A 41 33.00 -21.66 34.33
N LEU A 42 31.99 -20.80 34.26
CA LEU A 42 31.43 -20.36 32.98
C LEU A 42 32.42 -19.49 32.20
N GLU A 43 33.21 -18.65 32.86
CA GLU A 43 34.30 -17.88 32.22
C GLU A 43 35.38 -18.81 31.64
N GLU A 44 35.77 -19.83 32.39
CA GLU A 44 36.70 -20.84 31.90
C GLU A 44 36.13 -21.60 30.70
N LEU A 45 34.86 -22.01 30.77
CA LEU A 45 34.18 -22.75 29.71
C LEU A 45 34.02 -21.89 28.44
N ALA A 46 33.66 -20.62 28.58
CA ALA A 46 33.55 -19.67 27.48
C ALA A 46 34.87 -19.51 26.71
N ARG A 47 36.01 -19.59 27.41
CA ARG A 47 37.34 -19.41 26.84
C ARG A 47 37.96 -20.69 26.29
N ALA A 48 37.78 -21.82 26.97
CA ALA A 48 38.62 -23.00 26.76
C ALA A 48 37.85 -24.26 26.32
N ALA A 49 36.52 -24.23 26.26
CA ALA A 49 35.77 -25.39 25.82
C ALA A 49 36.08 -25.72 24.35
N LYS A 50 36.26 -27.01 24.06
CA LYS A 50 36.54 -27.48 22.70
C LYS A 50 35.34 -27.29 21.77
N SER A 51 34.15 -27.48 22.31
CA SER A 51 32.88 -27.34 21.59
C SER A 51 32.48 -25.86 21.43
N PRO A 52 32.27 -25.38 20.20
CA PRO A 52 31.71 -24.04 19.95
C PRO A 52 30.38 -23.82 20.67
N GLN A 53 29.52 -24.84 20.71
CA GLN A 53 28.22 -24.76 21.36
C GLN A 53 28.35 -24.59 22.88
N ALA A 54 29.38 -25.19 23.50
CA ALA A 54 29.65 -25.01 24.92
C ALA A 54 30.15 -23.60 25.22
N ARG A 55 31.03 -23.03 24.37
CA ARG A 55 31.49 -21.64 24.50
C ARG A 55 30.31 -20.66 24.39
N ILE A 56 29.44 -20.84 23.40
CA ILE A 56 28.22 -20.04 23.23
C ILE A 56 27.30 -20.17 24.45
N ALA A 57 27.04 -21.40 24.92
CA ALA A 57 26.18 -21.64 26.06
C ALA A 57 26.73 -21.00 27.35
N ALA A 58 28.05 -21.05 27.54
CA ALA A 58 28.72 -20.42 28.66
C ALA A 58 28.58 -18.89 28.64
N LEU A 59 28.81 -18.26 27.48
CA LEU A 59 28.63 -16.81 27.31
C LEU A 59 27.19 -16.36 27.56
N ASN A 60 26.20 -17.13 27.06
CA ASN A 60 24.79 -16.84 27.32
C ASN A 60 24.40 -17.08 28.79
N ALA A 61 24.97 -18.09 29.45
CA ALA A 61 24.76 -18.33 30.87
C ALA A 61 25.35 -17.20 31.72
N LEU A 62 26.55 -16.71 31.38
CA LEU A 62 27.13 -15.51 32.01
C LEU A 62 26.22 -14.29 31.82
N ALA A 63 25.66 -14.10 30.63
CA ALA A 63 24.71 -13.01 30.38
C ALA A 63 23.44 -13.15 31.22
N GLY A 64 22.85 -14.35 31.27
CA GLY A 64 21.65 -14.65 32.05
C GLY A 64 21.84 -14.54 33.57
N LEU A 65 23.07 -14.66 34.05
CA LEU A 65 23.47 -14.43 35.45
C LEU A 65 23.89 -12.97 35.74
N ASN A 66 23.78 -12.07 34.76
CA ASN A 66 24.27 -10.69 34.83
C ASN A 66 25.78 -10.59 35.17
N ALA A 67 26.54 -11.63 34.81
CA ALA A 67 27.98 -11.77 35.07
C ALA A 67 28.84 -11.51 33.83
N LEU A 68 28.24 -11.38 32.64
CA LEU A 68 28.97 -11.09 31.40
C LEU A 68 29.60 -9.69 31.44
N ARG A 69 30.88 -9.59 31.08
CA ARG A 69 31.65 -8.35 30.95
C ARG A 69 32.42 -8.35 29.63
N PRO A 70 32.93 -7.19 29.17
CA PRO A 70 33.71 -7.12 27.93
C PRO A 70 34.92 -8.07 27.90
N ALA A 71 35.54 -8.33 29.06
CA ALA A 71 36.70 -9.22 29.16
C ALA A 71 36.44 -10.64 28.63
N GLN A 72 35.21 -11.17 28.78
CA GLN A 72 34.86 -12.48 28.24
C GLN A 72 34.49 -12.44 26.74
N LEU A 73 34.17 -11.27 26.20
CA LEU A 73 33.76 -11.12 24.81
C LEU A 73 34.95 -10.94 23.86
N TRP A 74 36.06 -10.34 24.31
CA TRP A 74 37.23 -10.14 23.43
C TRP A 74 37.74 -11.43 22.78
N PRO A 75 37.98 -12.52 23.52
CA PRO A 75 38.41 -13.77 22.90
C PRO A 75 37.32 -14.39 22.02
N ALA A 76 36.04 -14.19 22.38
CA ALA A 76 34.92 -14.77 21.65
C ALA A 76 34.65 -14.06 20.30
N LEU A 77 34.98 -12.77 20.19
CA LEU A 77 34.92 -12.02 18.92
C LEU A 77 36.04 -12.44 17.96
N GLU A 78 37.12 -13.03 18.46
CA GLU A 78 38.27 -13.53 17.68
C GLU A 78 38.26 -15.06 17.53
N ASP A 79 37.19 -15.74 17.96
CA ASP A 79 37.09 -17.19 17.98
C ASP A 79 37.22 -17.82 16.59
N ASP A 80 37.88 -18.96 16.46
CA ASP A 80 38.03 -19.68 15.18
C ASP A 80 36.67 -20.07 14.58
N ASP A 81 35.67 -20.36 15.42
CA ASP A 81 34.33 -20.77 14.98
C ASP A 81 33.40 -19.56 14.73
N PRO A 82 32.85 -19.42 13.52
CA PRO A 82 32.00 -18.27 13.18
C PRO A 82 30.70 -18.20 13.98
N HIS A 83 30.19 -19.33 14.49
CA HIS A 83 28.99 -19.30 15.33
C HIS A 83 29.26 -18.70 16.71
N VAL A 84 30.48 -18.86 17.24
CA VAL A 84 30.90 -18.22 18.50
C VAL A 84 31.07 -16.73 18.28
N ARG A 85 31.78 -16.31 17.21
CA ARG A 85 31.92 -14.89 16.86
C ARG A 85 30.57 -14.21 16.67
N ARG A 86 29.65 -14.84 15.94
CA ARG A 86 28.28 -14.35 15.75
C ARG A 86 27.53 -14.19 17.08
N ALA A 87 27.63 -15.18 17.97
CA ALA A 87 27.01 -15.09 19.29
C ALA A 87 27.63 -13.97 20.13
N ALA A 88 28.95 -13.80 20.07
CA ALA A 88 29.67 -12.75 20.77
C ALA A 88 29.24 -11.36 20.30
N VAL A 89 29.13 -11.14 18.98
CA VAL A 89 28.64 -9.88 18.38
C VAL A 89 27.28 -9.50 18.98
N ARG A 90 26.33 -10.44 19.03
CA ARG A 90 25.01 -10.20 19.62
C ARG A 90 25.08 -9.94 21.12
N LEU A 91 25.91 -10.68 21.86
CA LEU A 91 26.07 -10.51 23.30
C LEU A 91 26.78 -9.21 23.70
N CYS A 92 27.45 -8.54 22.77
CA CYS A 92 27.96 -7.19 22.98
C CYS A 92 26.82 -6.17 23.15
N GLU A 93 25.66 -6.35 22.50
CA GLU A 93 24.56 -5.38 22.42
C GLU A 93 24.24 -4.67 23.75
N PRO A 94 23.93 -5.38 24.85
CA PRO A 94 23.61 -4.74 26.13
C PRO A 94 24.79 -4.02 26.81
N LEU A 95 26.04 -4.30 26.40
CA LEU A 95 27.26 -3.75 27.00
C LEU A 95 27.87 -2.60 26.19
N MET A 96 27.39 -2.35 24.97
CA MET A 96 27.98 -1.34 24.08
C MET A 96 27.75 0.09 24.56
N ALA A 97 26.67 0.36 25.28
CA ALA A 97 26.35 1.72 25.75
C ALA A 97 27.51 2.33 26.55
N ASP A 98 28.08 1.52 27.45
CA ASP A 98 29.14 1.91 28.38
C ASP A 98 30.56 1.57 27.91
N SER A 99 30.71 0.96 26.72
CA SER A 99 32.00 0.49 26.21
C SER A 99 32.28 0.97 24.78
N PRO A 100 32.95 2.13 24.63
CA PRO A 100 33.43 2.59 23.32
C PRO A 100 34.36 1.57 22.64
N ALA A 101 35.19 0.86 23.43
CA ALA A 101 36.07 -0.18 22.93
C ALA A 101 35.30 -1.33 22.26
N LEU A 102 34.13 -1.71 22.81
CA LEU A 102 33.29 -2.77 22.19
C LEU A 102 32.73 -2.30 20.86
N ARG A 103 32.25 -1.05 20.80
CA ARG A 103 31.77 -0.44 19.55
C ARG A 103 32.84 -0.41 18.48
N ASP A 104 34.06 -0.05 18.87
CA ASP A 104 35.22 0.00 17.96
C ASP A 104 35.61 -1.39 17.43
N ALA A 105 35.65 -2.39 18.31
CA ALA A 105 35.95 -3.78 17.94
C ALA A 105 34.90 -4.35 16.98
N LEU A 106 33.62 -4.10 17.24
CA LEU A 106 32.52 -4.50 16.36
C LEU A 106 32.64 -3.87 14.98
N CYS A 107 32.94 -2.56 14.90
CA CYS A 107 33.15 -1.89 13.62
C CYS A 107 34.34 -2.46 12.82
N SER A 108 35.26 -3.18 13.46
CA SER A 108 36.38 -3.85 12.79
C SER A 108 36.05 -5.24 12.24
N LEU A 109 34.87 -5.79 12.52
CA LEU A 109 34.43 -7.12 12.04
C LEU A 109 33.75 -7.10 10.65
N VAL A 110 33.80 -5.97 9.94
CA VAL A 110 33.18 -5.83 8.61
C VAL A 110 33.77 -6.77 7.57
N ASP A 111 35.01 -7.21 7.75
CA ASP A 111 35.72 -8.12 6.88
C ASP A 111 35.71 -9.57 7.38
N ASP A 112 34.86 -9.91 8.36
CA ASP A 112 34.74 -11.29 8.84
C ASP A 112 34.47 -12.24 7.66
N SER A 113 35.21 -13.35 7.61
CA SER A 113 35.09 -14.32 6.52
C SER A 113 33.68 -14.92 6.38
N ASP A 114 32.94 -15.05 7.48
CA ASP A 114 31.62 -15.67 7.51
C ASP A 114 30.50 -14.63 7.32
N LEU A 115 29.63 -14.89 6.33
CA LEU A 115 28.50 -14.00 6.04
C LEU A 115 27.50 -13.92 7.22
N GLY A 116 27.34 -15.00 7.98
CA GLY A 116 26.47 -15.03 9.16
C GLY A 116 26.93 -14.11 10.28
N VAL A 117 28.25 -13.96 10.47
CA VAL A 117 28.83 -12.98 11.41
C VAL A 117 28.57 -11.56 10.90
N ARG A 118 28.84 -11.28 9.61
CA ARG A 118 28.61 -9.96 9.01
C ARG A 118 27.13 -9.54 9.06
N TYR A 119 26.19 -10.48 8.89
CA TYR A 119 24.77 -10.19 9.06
C TYR A 119 24.40 -9.81 10.49
N GLN A 120 24.85 -10.56 11.49
CA GLN A 120 24.59 -10.21 12.88
C GLN A 120 25.22 -8.85 13.20
N LEU A 121 26.43 -8.58 12.68
CA LEU A 121 27.08 -7.28 12.81
C LEU A 121 26.21 -6.17 12.21
N ALA A 122 25.65 -6.35 11.01
CA ALA A 122 24.77 -5.36 10.38
C ALA A 122 23.60 -4.97 11.30
N PHE A 123 22.96 -5.94 11.98
CA PHE A 123 21.90 -5.65 12.96
C PHE A 123 22.43 -4.97 14.22
N THR A 124 23.51 -5.50 14.81
CA THR A 124 24.12 -4.96 16.04
C THR A 124 24.63 -3.52 15.86
N LEU A 125 25.12 -3.14 14.67
CA LEU A 125 25.48 -1.76 14.33
C LEU A 125 24.28 -0.79 14.36
N GLY A 126 23.05 -1.31 14.27
CA GLY A 126 21.81 -0.55 14.42
C GLY A 126 21.55 -0.08 15.86
N GLU A 127 22.13 -0.75 16.86
CA GLU A 127 21.92 -0.46 18.29
C GLU A 127 22.69 0.77 18.79
N PHE A 128 23.60 1.31 17.98
CA PHE A 128 24.31 2.54 18.31
C PHE A 128 24.49 3.45 17.09
N HIS A 129 25.03 4.65 17.33
CA HIS A 129 25.21 5.69 16.32
C HIS A 129 26.63 6.25 16.35
N GLY A 130 27.07 6.82 15.23
CA GLY A 130 28.33 7.54 15.13
C GLY A 130 29.06 7.29 13.81
N PRO A 131 30.06 8.13 13.47
CA PRO A 131 30.71 8.09 12.15
C PRO A 131 31.32 6.73 11.81
N ARG A 132 32.01 6.10 12.78
CA ARG A 132 32.68 4.79 12.61
C ARG A 132 31.70 3.65 12.34
N ARG A 133 30.49 3.75 12.91
CA ARG A 133 29.41 2.80 12.65
C ARG A 133 28.85 2.98 11.25
N ASP A 134 28.70 4.22 10.78
CA ASP A 134 28.27 4.49 9.42
C ASP A 134 29.34 4.06 8.39
N ASP A 135 30.64 4.21 8.72
CA ASP A 135 31.74 3.63 7.94
C ASP A 135 31.59 2.11 7.84
N ALA A 136 31.29 1.44 8.97
CA ALA A 136 31.14 -0.01 9.01
C ALA A 136 29.91 -0.50 8.20
N LEU A 137 28.76 0.16 8.31
CA LEU A 137 27.58 -0.17 7.50
C LEU A 137 27.83 0.06 6.00
N ALA A 138 28.55 1.12 5.64
CA ALA A 138 28.96 1.35 4.25
C ALA A 138 29.90 0.23 3.74
N ALA A 139 30.89 -0.18 4.55
CA ALA A 139 31.81 -1.25 4.19
C ALA A 139 31.08 -2.59 3.95
N LEU A 140 30.10 -2.93 4.79
CA LEU A 140 29.26 -4.12 4.59
C LEU A 140 28.49 -4.05 3.26
N LEU A 141 27.92 -2.90 2.91
CA LEU A 141 27.24 -2.73 1.62
C LEU A 141 28.20 -2.79 0.44
N LEU A 142 29.37 -2.15 0.51
CA LEU A 142 30.38 -2.21 -0.55
C LEU A 142 30.81 -3.66 -0.86
N ARG A 143 30.87 -4.50 0.18
CA ARG A 143 31.25 -5.91 0.07
C ARG A 143 30.11 -6.82 -0.39
N ASP A 144 28.93 -6.67 0.21
CA ASP A 144 27.86 -7.66 0.17
C ASP A 144 26.54 -7.14 -0.44
N ALA A 145 26.55 -6.03 -1.19
CA ALA A 145 25.34 -5.47 -1.81
C ALA A 145 24.57 -6.44 -2.73
N GLY A 146 25.25 -7.44 -3.30
CA GLY A 146 24.61 -8.48 -4.09
C GLY A 146 23.67 -9.37 -3.28
N ASP A 147 23.85 -9.43 -1.96
CA ASP A 147 23.00 -10.20 -1.07
C ASP A 147 21.81 -9.37 -0.56
N ARG A 148 20.59 -9.81 -0.90
CA ARG A 148 19.36 -9.11 -0.53
C ARG A 148 19.17 -8.98 0.98
N TRP A 149 19.55 -9.99 1.76
CA TRP A 149 19.36 -9.95 3.22
C TRP A 149 20.33 -9.00 3.90
N MET A 150 21.53 -8.81 3.33
CA MET A 150 22.48 -7.81 3.82
C MET A 150 21.91 -6.41 3.63
N ARG A 151 21.36 -6.13 2.45
CA ARG A 151 20.70 -4.84 2.17
C ARG A 151 19.58 -4.56 3.16
N VAL A 152 18.74 -5.56 3.44
CA VAL A 152 17.67 -5.43 4.43
C VAL A 152 18.22 -5.18 5.83
N ALA A 153 19.22 -5.96 6.28
CA ALA A 153 19.81 -5.80 7.60
C ALA A 153 20.40 -4.40 7.79
N VAL A 154 21.22 -3.93 6.84
CA VAL A 154 21.78 -2.58 6.88
C VAL A 154 20.69 -1.52 6.80
N GLY A 155 19.71 -1.66 5.88
CA GLY A 155 18.58 -0.73 5.75
C GLY A 155 17.80 -0.55 7.05
N THR A 156 17.54 -1.64 7.79
CA THR A 156 16.89 -1.58 9.11
C THR A 156 17.74 -0.92 10.19
N SER A 157 19.06 -1.00 10.08
CA SER A 157 20.02 -0.35 10.98
C SER A 157 20.27 1.13 10.67
N LEU A 158 19.82 1.61 9.50
CA LEU A 158 19.95 3.00 9.04
C LEU A 158 18.80 3.92 9.51
N ARG A 159 18.31 3.72 10.73
CA ARG A 159 17.38 4.68 11.37
C ARG A 159 18.00 6.08 11.49
N GLN A 160 19.32 6.19 11.55
CA GLN A 160 20.10 7.44 11.48
C GLN A 160 21.35 7.20 10.63
N GLY A 161 21.92 8.26 10.03
CA GLY A 161 23.18 8.18 9.30
C GLY A 161 23.05 7.70 7.84
N SER A 162 21.82 7.65 7.30
CA SER A 162 21.57 7.21 5.92
C SER A 162 22.32 8.06 4.89
N GLY A 163 22.35 9.39 5.09
CA GLY A 163 23.08 10.30 4.20
C GLY A 163 24.59 10.16 4.32
N ALA A 164 25.09 9.87 5.53
CA ALA A 164 26.51 9.65 5.74
C ALA A 164 26.99 8.33 5.09
N VAL A 165 26.17 7.29 5.10
CA VAL A 165 26.43 6.04 4.35
C VAL A 165 26.34 6.28 2.85
N LEU A 166 25.30 6.98 2.37
CA LEU A 166 25.16 7.35 0.96
C LEU A 166 26.42 8.04 0.42
N VAL A 167 26.89 9.08 1.09
CA VAL A 167 28.08 9.85 0.66
C VAL A 167 29.33 8.95 0.55
N ARG A 168 29.45 7.89 1.37
CA ARG A 168 30.57 6.96 1.30
C ARG A 168 30.45 6.02 0.11
N LEU A 169 29.27 5.44 -0.08
CA LEU A 169 29.00 4.56 -1.22
C LEU A 169 29.19 5.30 -2.56
N MET A 170 28.74 6.55 -2.63
CA MET A 170 28.87 7.38 -3.83
C MET A 170 30.31 7.70 -4.23
N LYS A 171 31.28 7.54 -3.33
CA LYS A 171 32.72 7.71 -3.64
C LYS A 171 33.33 6.48 -4.31
N ASP A 172 32.69 5.32 -4.24
CA ASP A 172 33.17 4.08 -4.84
C ASP A 172 32.59 3.91 -6.26
N GLY A 173 33.37 4.32 -7.26
CA GLY A 173 32.96 4.25 -8.68
C GLY A 173 32.52 2.85 -9.15
N PRO A 174 33.27 1.77 -8.85
CA PRO A 174 32.87 0.40 -9.18
C PRO A 174 31.52 0.00 -8.58
N PHE A 175 31.28 0.33 -7.31
CA PHE A 175 30.01 0.08 -6.63
C PHE A 175 28.86 0.83 -7.30
N VAL A 176 29.00 2.14 -7.50
CA VAL A 176 27.99 3.02 -8.10
C VAL A 176 27.65 2.61 -9.54
N SER A 177 28.59 2.00 -10.25
CA SER A 177 28.39 1.50 -11.61
C SER A 177 27.76 0.10 -11.66
N SER A 178 27.78 -0.65 -10.55
CA SER A 178 27.24 -2.01 -10.48
C SER A 178 25.71 -2.03 -10.34
N PRO A 179 25.00 -3.06 -10.87
CA PRO A 179 23.56 -3.19 -10.68
C PRO A 179 23.14 -3.18 -9.20
N SER A 180 23.82 -3.98 -8.36
CA SER A 180 23.51 -4.08 -6.93
C SER A 180 23.82 -2.78 -6.17
N GLY A 181 24.89 -2.07 -6.52
CA GLY A 181 25.20 -0.78 -5.88
C GLY A 181 24.19 0.30 -6.24
N ARG A 182 23.72 0.35 -7.50
CA ARG A 182 22.63 1.25 -7.91
C ARG A 182 21.33 0.96 -7.17
N GLU A 183 20.98 -0.32 -6.98
CA GLU A 183 19.84 -0.72 -6.15
C GLU A 183 19.96 -0.18 -4.71
N VAL A 184 21.11 -0.40 -4.07
CA VAL A 184 21.38 0.10 -2.70
C VAL A 184 21.25 1.62 -2.61
N VAL A 185 21.84 2.36 -3.57
CA VAL A 185 21.76 3.82 -3.60
C VAL A 185 20.31 4.28 -3.66
N VAL A 186 19.50 3.68 -4.53
CA VAL A 186 18.07 3.98 -4.67
C VAL A 186 17.28 3.64 -3.39
N GLU A 187 17.55 2.49 -2.77
CA GLU A 187 16.94 2.08 -1.49
C GLU A 187 17.22 3.10 -0.38
N ILE A 188 18.48 3.55 -0.24
CA ILE A 188 18.89 4.57 0.74
C ILE A 188 18.24 5.91 0.44
N CYS A 189 18.22 6.36 -0.83
CA CYS A 189 17.54 7.60 -1.21
C CYS A 189 16.05 7.57 -0.86
N SER A 190 15.39 6.43 -1.05
CA SER A 190 13.99 6.24 -0.68
C SER A 190 13.79 6.34 0.83
N GLN A 191 14.70 5.77 1.62
CA GLN A 191 14.70 5.87 3.07
C GLN A 191 14.93 7.32 3.56
N ILE A 192 15.88 8.05 2.96
CA ILE A 192 16.11 9.48 3.26
C ILE A 192 14.86 10.30 2.93
N GLY A 193 14.24 10.06 1.78
CA GLY A 193 13.03 10.76 1.34
C GLY A 193 11.85 10.57 2.30
N ARG A 194 11.68 9.36 2.87
CA ARG A 194 10.64 9.08 3.87
C ARG A 194 10.95 9.64 5.26
N GLN A 195 12.22 9.63 5.67
CA GLN A 195 12.61 10.09 7.00
C GLN A 195 12.76 11.62 7.11
N GLN A 196 13.08 12.29 6.00
CA GLN A 196 13.29 13.74 5.90
C GLN A 196 14.19 14.35 6.98
N ARG A 197 15.22 13.62 7.43
CA ARG A 197 16.21 14.14 8.39
C ARG A 197 17.09 15.18 7.72
N ALA A 198 17.22 16.36 8.32
CA ALA A 198 17.93 17.49 7.73
C ALA A 198 19.36 17.16 7.27
N ASP A 199 20.14 16.46 8.10
CA ASP A 199 21.53 16.10 7.77
C ASP A 199 21.61 15.09 6.61
N ASP A 200 20.69 14.11 6.59
CA ASP A 200 20.64 13.08 5.55
C ASP A 200 20.21 13.68 4.21
N VAL A 201 19.25 14.60 4.24
CA VAL A 201 18.81 15.37 3.07
C VAL A 201 19.95 16.24 2.54
N ALA A 202 20.68 16.94 3.42
CA ALA A 202 21.82 17.75 3.00
C ALA A 202 22.92 16.88 2.35
N ALA A 203 23.17 15.68 2.88
CA ALA A 203 24.12 14.73 2.31
C ALA A 203 23.68 14.17 0.95
N LEU A 204 22.39 13.86 0.81
CA LEU A 204 21.78 13.48 -0.46
C LEU A 204 21.95 14.59 -1.50
N THR A 205 21.65 15.84 -1.16
CA THR A 205 21.75 16.94 -2.12
C THR A 205 23.18 17.15 -2.60
N ARG A 206 24.18 17.04 -1.71
CA ARG A 206 25.59 17.07 -2.11
C ARG A 206 25.95 15.94 -3.07
N SER A 207 25.41 14.74 -2.84
CA SER A 207 25.65 13.57 -3.70
C SER A 207 25.01 13.75 -5.08
N LEU A 208 23.82 14.36 -5.13
CA LEU A 208 23.13 14.70 -6.39
C LEU A 208 23.87 15.79 -7.17
N ALA A 209 24.41 16.81 -6.49
CA ALA A 209 25.20 17.86 -7.13
C ALA A 209 26.46 17.26 -7.80
N ALA A 210 27.19 16.39 -7.11
CA ALA A 210 28.36 15.73 -7.66
C ALA A 210 28.02 14.89 -8.91
N LEU A 211 26.94 14.12 -8.88
CA LEU A 211 26.50 13.33 -10.03
C LEU A 211 26.07 14.18 -11.24
N ALA A 212 25.46 15.35 -10.98
CA ALA A 212 25.06 16.27 -12.04
C ALA A 212 26.29 16.83 -12.78
N ASP A 213 27.38 17.06 -12.06
CA ASP A 213 28.66 17.51 -12.63
C ASP A 213 29.42 16.35 -13.33
N ASP A 214 29.38 15.13 -12.77
CA ASP A 214 30.08 13.95 -13.30
C ASP A 214 29.37 13.29 -14.51
N GLY A 215 28.08 13.58 -14.71
CA GLY A 215 27.34 13.18 -15.91
C GLY A 215 26.58 11.85 -15.89
N ASP A 216 26.50 11.13 -14.76
CA ASP A 216 25.64 9.93 -14.62
C ASP A 216 24.17 10.32 -14.38
N LYS A 217 23.57 10.88 -15.44
CA LYS A 217 22.16 11.30 -15.47
C LYS A 217 21.19 10.18 -15.11
N PRO A 218 21.36 8.92 -15.56
CA PRO A 218 20.47 7.82 -15.18
C PRO A 218 20.42 7.57 -13.68
N LEU A 219 21.56 7.57 -12.98
CA LEU A 219 21.57 7.37 -11.54
C LEU A 219 20.97 8.58 -10.79
N ALA A 220 21.34 9.80 -11.21
CA ALA A 220 20.74 11.01 -10.64
C ALA A 220 19.21 11.00 -10.79
N GLN A 221 18.69 10.57 -11.93
CA GLN A 221 17.26 10.36 -12.16
C GLN A 221 16.66 9.31 -11.21
N ALA A 222 17.31 8.16 -11.05
CA ALA A 222 16.82 7.10 -10.17
C ALA A 222 16.77 7.56 -8.70
N MET A 223 17.81 8.27 -8.24
CA MET A 223 17.86 8.87 -6.90
C MET A 223 16.74 9.89 -6.70
N LEU A 224 16.51 10.78 -7.68
CA LEU A 224 15.44 11.77 -7.62
C LEU A 224 14.04 11.14 -7.62
N THR A 225 13.85 10.05 -8.37
CA THR A 225 12.59 9.30 -8.42
C THR A 225 12.32 8.53 -7.13
N ALA A 226 13.38 8.07 -6.46
CA ALA A 226 13.30 7.32 -5.20
C ALA A 226 12.83 8.19 -4.02
N LEU A 227 13.05 9.50 -4.10
CA LEU A 227 12.52 10.46 -3.14
C LEU A 227 11.01 10.47 -3.25
N ASP A 228 10.33 9.88 -2.26
CA ASP A 228 8.89 9.67 -2.30
C ASP A 228 8.16 11.00 -2.50
N ALA A 229 7.66 11.21 -3.72
CA ALA A 229 6.95 12.42 -4.10
C ALA A 229 5.58 12.56 -3.40
N LYS A 230 5.18 11.62 -2.55
CA LYS A 230 3.92 11.72 -1.78
C LYS A 230 3.95 12.79 -0.67
N GLU A 231 5.12 13.19 -0.15
CA GLU A 231 5.18 13.97 1.10
C GLU A 231 6.18 15.14 1.14
N GLY A 232 6.65 15.69 0.02
CA GLY A 232 7.53 16.87 0.14
C GLY A 232 7.96 17.61 -1.11
N THR A 233 7.18 18.61 -1.51
CA THR A 233 7.66 19.76 -2.32
C THR A 233 8.81 20.50 -1.63
N ALA A 234 8.88 20.44 -0.29
CA ALA A 234 9.94 21.06 0.51
C ALA A 234 11.32 20.39 0.30
N LEU A 235 11.37 19.05 0.30
CA LEU A 235 12.60 18.30 0.02
C LEU A 235 13.13 18.61 -1.38
N ARG A 236 12.21 18.70 -2.35
CA ARG A 236 12.53 19.09 -3.72
C ARG A 236 13.14 20.48 -3.81
N ALA A 237 12.54 21.47 -3.15
CA ALA A 237 13.08 22.83 -3.08
C ALA A 237 14.48 22.89 -2.45
N GLN A 238 14.74 22.07 -1.43
CA GLN A 238 16.06 21.98 -0.80
C GLN A 238 17.11 21.37 -1.74
N VAL A 239 16.74 20.32 -2.48
CA VAL A 239 17.60 19.70 -3.50
C VAL A 239 17.89 20.68 -4.65
N ASP A 240 16.87 21.40 -5.11
CA ASP A 240 17.01 22.38 -6.18
C ASP A 240 17.91 23.55 -5.78
N ALA A 241 17.75 24.07 -4.56
CA ALA A 241 18.57 25.15 -4.04
C ALA A 241 20.07 24.76 -3.96
N ALA A 242 20.38 23.57 -3.45
CA ALA A 242 21.77 23.16 -3.25
C ALA A 242 22.45 22.55 -4.48
N THR A 243 21.71 22.25 -5.56
CA THR A 243 22.28 21.90 -6.87
C THR A 243 22.37 23.09 -7.83
N GLY A 244 22.14 24.31 -7.35
CA GLY A 244 22.18 25.51 -8.20
C GLY A 244 21.15 25.49 -9.34
N GLY A 245 20.03 24.76 -9.15
CA GLY A 245 19.01 24.56 -10.18
C GLY A 245 19.30 23.45 -11.19
N GLN A 246 20.46 22.78 -11.15
CA GLN A 246 20.74 21.65 -12.05
C GLN A 246 19.78 20.47 -11.82
N ALA A 247 19.44 20.15 -10.56
CA ALA A 247 18.44 19.11 -10.30
C ALA A 247 17.07 19.50 -10.84
N ALA A 248 16.68 20.79 -10.73
CA ALA A 248 15.43 21.31 -11.27
C ALA A 248 15.40 21.19 -12.80
N ALA A 249 16.51 21.50 -13.46
CA ALA A 249 16.66 21.33 -14.90
C ALA A 249 16.58 19.85 -15.31
N LEU A 250 17.24 18.95 -14.57
CA LEU A 250 17.15 17.51 -14.80
C LEU A 250 15.71 17.03 -14.65
N LEU A 251 15.00 17.42 -13.58
CA LEU A 251 13.58 17.08 -13.43
C LEU A 251 12.70 17.64 -14.52
N ALA A 252 12.89 18.91 -14.89
CA ALA A 252 12.13 19.52 -15.96
C ALA A 252 12.34 18.74 -17.27
N GLN A 253 13.57 18.30 -17.54
CA GLN A 253 13.87 17.43 -18.67
C GLN A 253 13.18 16.07 -18.57
N LEU A 254 13.24 15.41 -17.40
CA LEU A 254 12.57 14.11 -17.21
C LEU A 254 11.06 14.19 -17.37
N VAL A 255 10.44 15.24 -16.82
CA VAL A 255 9.02 15.50 -16.99
C VAL A 255 8.70 15.80 -18.45
N ALA A 256 9.53 16.59 -19.14
CA ALA A 256 9.37 16.87 -20.56
C ALA A 256 9.49 15.60 -21.42
N ASP A 257 10.48 14.76 -21.14
CA ASP A 257 10.71 13.48 -21.83
C ASP A 257 9.56 12.51 -21.58
N ALA A 258 9.08 12.43 -20.35
CA ALA A 258 7.92 11.61 -20.00
C ALA A 258 6.65 12.10 -20.71
N LYS A 259 6.39 13.41 -20.70
CA LYS A 259 5.26 14.01 -21.44
C LYS A 259 5.36 13.74 -22.94
N SER A 260 6.55 13.87 -23.51
CA SER A 260 6.80 13.61 -24.94
C SER A 260 6.51 12.15 -25.29
N GLN A 261 7.02 11.21 -24.50
CA GLN A 261 6.78 9.77 -24.72
C GLN A 261 5.31 9.38 -24.52
N LEU A 262 4.64 9.98 -23.54
CA LEU A 262 3.21 9.75 -23.24
C LEU A 262 2.25 10.42 -24.24
N SER A 263 2.76 11.24 -25.18
CA SER A 263 1.94 11.82 -26.25
C SER A 263 1.46 10.79 -27.27
N SER A 264 2.12 9.64 -27.35
CA SER A 264 1.74 8.49 -28.18
C SER A 264 1.22 7.34 -27.31
N ASN A 265 0.28 6.56 -27.85
CA ASN A 265 -0.24 5.37 -27.17
C ASN A 265 0.53 4.08 -27.54
N ASP A 266 1.65 4.20 -28.27
CA ASP A 266 2.38 3.05 -28.86
C ASP A 266 3.25 2.29 -27.84
N LEU A 267 3.53 2.92 -26.69
CA LEU A 267 4.34 2.30 -25.65
C LEU A 267 3.55 1.21 -24.90
N PRO A 268 4.22 0.11 -24.48
CA PRO A 268 3.63 -0.88 -23.58
C PRO A 268 3.06 -0.25 -22.30
N VAL A 269 1.93 -0.77 -21.83
CA VAL A 269 1.20 -0.26 -20.65
C VAL A 269 2.11 -0.06 -19.44
N ASP A 270 2.96 -1.04 -19.11
CA ASP A 270 3.87 -0.94 -17.95
C ASP A 270 4.87 0.22 -18.06
N LYS A 271 5.36 0.48 -19.27
CA LYS A 271 6.24 1.65 -19.52
C LYS A 271 5.48 2.95 -19.35
N ARG A 272 4.23 3.01 -19.83
CA ARG A 272 3.38 4.20 -19.67
C ARG A 272 3.07 4.48 -18.20
N VAL A 273 2.76 3.45 -17.41
CA VAL A 273 2.58 3.54 -15.95
C VAL A 273 3.84 4.07 -15.27
N ALA A 274 5.03 3.57 -15.63
CA ALA A 274 6.29 4.07 -15.10
C ALA A 274 6.55 5.55 -15.46
N LEU A 275 6.24 5.96 -16.69
CA LEU A 275 6.36 7.36 -17.13
C LEU A 275 5.36 8.28 -16.40
N ILE A 276 4.15 7.80 -16.10
CA ILE A 276 3.17 8.55 -15.30
C ILE A 276 3.70 8.81 -13.89
N ALA A 277 4.36 7.82 -13.29
CA ALA A 277 5.01 8.02 -11.99
C ALA A 277 6.08 9.13 -12.04
N GLN A 278 6.77 9.31 -13.18
CA GLN A 278 7.74 10.40 -13.36
C GLN A 278 7.07 11.77 -13.46
N LEU A 279 5.81 11.87 -13.94
CA LEU A 279 5.09 13.16 -14.00
C LEU A 279 4.85 13.75 -12.62
N ARG A 280 4.86 12.94 -11.55
CA ARG A 280 4.78 13.37 -10.14
C ARG A 280 5.92 14.30 -9.74
N LEU A 281 7.01 14.31 -10.51
CA LEU A 281 8.18 15.16 -10.29
C LEU A 281 7.97 16.59 -10.81
N GLY A 282 6.96 16.82 -11.66
CA GLY A 282 6.65 18.14 -12.21
C GLY A 282 5.79 19.00 -11.30
N ARG A 283 5.52 20.25 -11.71
CA ARG A 283 4.43 21.05 -11.12
C ARG A 283 3.13 20.65 -11.79
N PHE A 284 2.03 20.62 -11.03
CA PHE A 284 0.71 20.24 -11.58
C PHE A 284 0.34 21.05 -12.83
N ALA A 285 0.59 22.37 -12.83
CA ALA A 285 0.33 23.24 -13.96
C ALA A 285 1.04 22.80 -15.26
N ASP A 286 2.25 22.23 -15.15
CA ASP A 286 3.04 21.81 -16.29
C ASP A 286 2.60 20.44 -16.85
N VAL A 287 2.02 19.57 -16.00
CA VAL A 287 1.64 18.20 -16.36
C VAL A 287 0.13 17.99 -16.53
N ARG A 288 -0.71 18.95 -16.12
CA ARG A 288 -2.17 18.86 -16.12
C ARG A 288 -2.74 18.35 -17.45
N ALA A 289 -2.36 18.96 -18.56
CA ALA A 289 -2.90 18.60 -19.87
C ALA A 289 -2.55 17.15 -20.27
N THR A 290 -1.35 16.68 -19.93
CA THR A 290 -0.94 15.30 -20.18
C THR A 290 -1.72 14.33 -19.30
N LEU A 291 -1.86 14.62 -18.00
CA LEU A 291 -2.64 13.77 -17.09
C LEU A 291 -4.13 13.73 -17.49
N ASP A 292 -4.70 14.85 -17.93
CA ASP A 292 -6.07 14.90 -18.43
C ASP A 292 -6.30 13.96 -19.64
N GLY A 293 -5.40 13.99 -20.63
CA GLY A 293 -5.46 13.10 -21.79
C GLY A 293 -5.33 11.61 -21.42
N LEU A 294 -4.59 11.29 -20.34
CA LEU A 294 -4.40 9.92 -19.87
C LEU A 294 -5.61 9.37 -19.07
N LEU A 295 -6.56 10.23 -18.70
CA LEU A 295 -7.84 9.85 -18.10
C LEU A 295 -8.93 9.53 -19.13
N ALA A 296 -8.67 9.73 -20.44
CA ALA A 296 -9.65 9.49 -21.49
C ALA A 296 -10.13 8.03 -21.55
N ALA A 297 -11.37 7.81 -22.00
CA ALA A 297 -12.02 6.49 -21.98
C ALA A 297 -11.33 5.43 -22.85
N ASP A 298 -10.63 5.85 -23.90
CA ASP A 298 -9.86 5.00 -24.81
C ASP A 298 -8.53 4.52 -24.21
N GLN A 299 -8.12 5.09 -23.06
CA GLN A 299 -6.90 4.70 -22.37
C GLN A 299 -7.08 3.38 -21.59
N PRO A 300 -6.02 2.55 -21.49
CA PRO A 300 -6.04 1.33 -20.70
C PRO A 300 -6.35 1.57 -19.22
N GLU A 301 -7.02 0.60 -18.59
CA GLU A 301 -7.34 0.61 -17.15
C GLU A 301 -6.13 0.95 -16.27
N PRO A 302 -4.93 0.32 -16.42
CA PRO A 302 -3.82 0.59 -15.52
C PRO A 302 -3.20 1.98 -15.73
N VAL A 303 -3.32 2.53 -16.95
CA VAL A 303 -2.87 3.89 -17.29
C VAL A 303 -3.74 4.91 -16.55
N GLN A 304 -5.07 4.78 -16.65
CA GLN A 304 -6.00 5.64 -15.94
C GLN A 304 -5.80 5.56 -14.41
N ALA A 305 -5.62 4.35 -13.87
CA ALA A 305 -5.40 4.12 -12.45
C ALA A 305 -4.11 4.81 -11.97
N ALA A 306 -2.99 4.62 -12.68
CA ALA A 306 -1.73 5.28 -12.37
C ALA A 306 -1.83 6.82 -12.47
N THR A 307 -2.64 7.34 -13.39
CA THR A 307 -2.89 8.77 -13.53
C THR A 307 -3.63 9.35 -12.34
N VAL A 308 -4.66 8.68 -11.82
CA VAL A 308 -5.36 9.11 -10.60
C VAL A 308 -4.44 9.08 -9.39
N ASP A 309 -3.59 8.05 -9.26
CA ASP A 309 -2.57 7.98 -8.20
C ASP A 309 -1.54 9.11 -8.29
N ALA A 310 -1.10 9.46 -9.50
CA ALA A 310 -0.21 10.59 -9.72
C ALA A 310 -0.89 11.93 -9.38
N LEU A 311 -2.17 12.09 -9.73
CA LEU A 311 -2.95 13.27 -9.39
C LEU A 311 -3.05 13.48 -7.88
N ALA A 312 -3.21 12.40 -7.12
CA ALA A 312 -3.30 12.43 -5.66
C ALA A 312 -2.05 12.98 -4.97
N THR A 313 -0.90 13.04 -5.66
CA THR A 313 0.35 13.55 -5.06
C THR A 313 0.55 15.05 -5.23
N PHE A 314 -0.31 15.73 -5.96
CA PHE A 314 -0.26 17.20 -6.08
C PHE A 314 -1.18 17.87 -5.07
N ASP A 315 -0.78 19.04 -4.56
CA ASP A 315 -1.56 19.85 -3.61
C ASP A 315 -2.48 20.89 -4.24
N ALA A 316 -2.50 20.92 -5.57
CA ALA A 316 -3.29 21.87 -6.35
C ALA A 316 -4.81 21.60 -6.18
N PRO A 317 -5.62 22.62 -5.80
CA PRO A 317 -7.09 22.50 -5.79
C PRO A 317 -7.69 22.11 -7.14
N GLU A 318 -7.01 22.43 -8.24
CA GLU A 318 -7.38 22.12 -9.62
C GLU A 318 -7.34 20.62 -9.93
N VAL A 319 -6.69 19.80 -9.10
CA VAL A 319 -6.78 18.33 -9.18
C VAL A 319 -8.23 17.87 -9.01
N ALA A 320 -8.93 18.44 -8.02
CA ALA A 320 -10.32 18.10 -7.78
C ALA A 320 -11.21 18.53 -8.95
N ASP A 321 -10.96 19.71 -9.54
CA ASP A 321 -11.71 20.18 -10.71
C ASP A 321 -11.57 19.20 -11.88
N LEU A 322 -10.34 18.73 -12.17
CA LEU A 322 -10.09 17.75 -13.23
C LEU A 322 -10.83 16.42 -13.01
N LEU A 323 -10.81 15.89 -11.78
CA LEU A 323 -11.51 14.63 -11.45
C LEU A 323 -13.03 14.79 -11.54
N ILE A 324 -13.56 15.94 -11.13
CA ILE A 324 -15.00 16.26 -11.23
C ILE A 324 -15.42 16.41 -12.71
N GLU A 325 -14.63 17.11 -13.53
CA GLU A 325 -14.89 17.29 -14.97
C GLU A 325 -14.96 15.94 -15.70
N ARG A 326 -14.10 14.98 -15.34
CA ARG A 326 -14.04 13.64 -15.94
C ARG A 326 -15.00 12.62 -15.32
N TRP A 327 -15.67 12.96 -14.22
CA TRP A 327 -16.42 12.02 -13.37
C TRP A 327 -17.41 11.13 -14.15
N SER A 328 -18.19 11.75 -15.05
CA SER A 328 -19.20 11.05 -15.85
C SER A 328 -18.61 10.00 -16.81
N THR A 329 -17.33 10.11 -17.15
CA THR A 329 -16.64 9.18 -18.08
C THR A 329 -15.96 8.01 -17.37
N PHE A 330 -15.79 8.09 -16.04
CA PHE A 330 -15.11 7.06 -15.27
C PHE A 330 -15.94 5.78 -15.14
N THR A 331 -15.27 4.63 -15.14
CA THR A 331 -15.85 3.33 -14.78
C THR A 331 -16.08 3.25 -13.26
N PRO A 332 -16.85 2.27 -12.74
CA PRO A 332 -17.14 2.18 -11.30
C PRO A 332 -15.87 2.10 -10.45
N THR A 333 -14.88 1.31 -10.91
CA THR A 333 -13.56 1.19 -10.26
C THR A 333 -12.85 2.54 -10.20
N ARG A 334 -12.81 3.27 -11.33
CA ARG A 334 -12.13 4.57 -11.39
C ARG A 334 -12.86 5.65 -10.61
N ARG A 335 -14.18 5.63 -10.51
CA ARG A 335 -14.94 6.53 -9.63
C ARG A 335 -14.64 6.31 -8.16
N ARG A 336 -14.50 5.05 -7.73
CA ARG A 336 -14.09 4.75 -6.35
C ARG A 336 -12.71 5.36 -6.06
N GLN A 337 -11.72 5.10 -6.91
CA GLN A 337 -10.38 5.66 -6.75
C GLN A 337 -10.37 7.19 -6.78
N ALA A 338 -11.07 7.81 -7.74
CA ALA A 338 -11.18 9.26 -7.84
C ALA A 338 -11.93 9.87 -6.64
N GLY A 339 -12.96 9.20 -6.13
CA GLY A 339 -13.67 9.54 -4.90
C GLY A 339 -12.74 9.51 -3.68
N ASP A 340 -11.92 8.46 -3.56
CA ASP A 340 -10.93 8.36 -2.49
C ASP A 340 -9.94 9.52 -2.49
N VAL A 341 -9.55 10.00 -3.68
CA VAL A 341 -8.72 11.20 -3.84
C VAL A 341 -9.50 12.45 -3.46
N LEU A 342 -10.70 12.68 -4.03
CA LEU A 342 -11.52 13.86 -3.73
C LEU A 342 -11.85 14.01 -2.23
N PHE A 343 -12.01 12.89 -1.52
CA PHE A 343 -12.30 12.85 -0.09
C PHE A 343 -11.06 12.67 0.81
N SER A 344 -9.86 12.91 0.26
CA SER A 344 -8.61 12.85 1.04
C SER A 344 -8.21 14.18 1.70
N ARG A 345 -8.78 15.32 1.27
CA ARG A 345 -8.37 16.67 1.71
C ARG A 345 -9.55 17.62 1.82
N ALA A 346 -9.54 18.48 2.84
CA ALA A 346 -10.64 19.42 3.10
C ALA A 346 -10.99 20.32 1.89
N ALA A 347 -9.97 20.87 1.22
CA ALA A 347 -10.18 21.72 0.04
C ALA A 347 -10.86 20.98 -1.13
N TRP A 348 -10.56 19.69 -1.30
CA TRP A 348 -11.12 18.86 -2.35
C TRP A 348 -12.52 18.35 -1.98
N ILE A 349 -12.74 17.97 -0.72
CA ILE A 349 -14.06 17.64 -0.18
C ILE A 349 -15.03 18.81 -0.43
N ALA A 350 -14.60 20.04 -0.12
CA ALA A 350 -15.43 21.22 -0.34
C ALA A 350 -15.87 21.38 -1.81
N LYS A 351 -15.02 21.05 -2.78
CA LYS A 351 -15.34 21.07 -4.22
C LYS A 351 -16.23 19.89 -4.61
N ALA A 352 -15.96 18.69 -4.10
CA ALA A 352 -16.78 17.50 -4.35
C ALA A 352 -18.21 17.69 -3.85
N LEU A 353 -18.41 18.20 -2.64
CA LEU A 353 -19.74 18.50 -2.10
C LEU A 353 -20.46 19.57 -2.94
N ARG A 354 -19.77 20.60 -3.43
CA ARG A 354 -20.37 21.57 -4.37
C ARG A 354 -20.79 20.93 -5.69
N ALA A 355 -19.97 20.01 -6.23
CA ALA A 355 -20.30 19.30 -7.45
C ALA A 355 -21.54 18.39 -7.27
N VAL A 356 -21.74 17.84 -6.07
CA VAL A 356 -22.96 17.11 -5.71
C VAL A 356 -24.15 18.06 -5.60
N GLU A 357 -24.00 19.19 -4.91
CA GLU A 357 -25.02 20.24 -4.78
C GLU A 357 -25.47 20.79 -6.15
N SER A 358 -24.53 20.93 -7.09
CA SER A 358 -24.81 21.38 -8.46
C SER A 358 -25.17 20.25 -9.43
N GLN A 359 -25.35 19.02 -8.95
CA GLN A 359 -25.66 17.82 -9.73
C GLN A 359 -24.64 17.46 -10.84
N ALA A 360 -23.42 17.98 -10.77
CA ALA A 360 -22.31 17.54 -11.63
C ALA A 360 -21.83 16.13 -11.26
N ILE A 361 -21.93 15.78 -9.98
CA ILE A 361 -21.78 14.43 -9.46
C ILE A 361 -23.14 13.99 -8.90
N PRO A 362 -23.74 12.90 -9.39
CA PRO A 362 -24.95 12.35 -8.78
C PRO A 362 -24.66 11.94 -7.33
N LEU A 363 -25.54 12.33 -6.41
CA LEU A 363 -25.41 11.99 -4.99
C LEU A 363 -25.37 10.48 -4.74
N SER A 364 -26.05 9.69 -5.57
CA SER A 364 -26.02 8.23 -5.58
C SER A 364 -24.65 7.63 -5.91
N GLU A 365 -23.77 8.38 -6.58
CA GLU A 365 -22.43 7.92 -6.96
C GLU A 365 -21.37 8.22 -5.88
N ILE A 366 -21.72 8.94 -4.80
CA ILE A 366 -20.86 9.10 -3.62
C ILE A 366 -21.27 8.08 -2.56
N THR A 367 -20.34 7.18 -2.21
CA THR A 367 -20.62 6.13 -1.23
C THR A 367 -20.62 6.68 0.21
N PRO A 368 -21.34 6.02 1.15
CA PRO A 368 -21.34 6.39 2.57
C PRO A 368 -19.93 6.46 3.17
N GLU A 369 -19.02 5.58 2.76
CA GLU A 369 -17.64 5.53 3.24
C GLU A 369 -16.87 6.81 2.92
N HIS A 370 -17.16 7.49 1.80
CA HIS A 370 -16.56 8.79 1.50
C HIS A 370 -17.02 9.87 2.48
N PHE A 371 -18.29 9.86 2.88
CA PHE A 371 -18.80 10.82 3.87
C PHE A 371 -18.23 10.56 5.27
N GLU A 372 -17.98 9.30 5.64
CA GLU A 372 -17.34 8.93 6.92
C GLU A 372 -15.90 9.46 7.05
N ARG A 373 -15.22 9.76 5.93
CA ARG A 373 -13.87 10.36 5.93
C ARG A 373 -13.87 11.83 6.36
N ILE A 374 -15.03 12.47 6.44
CA ILE A 374 -15.14 13.86 6.88
C ILE A 374 -15.12 13.90 8.42
N ASP A 375 -13.95 14.17 8.99
CA ASP A 375 -13.81 14.31 10.46
C ASP A 375 -14.43 15.63 10.93
N LYS A 376 -15.58 15.53 11.61
CA LYS A 376 -16.30 16.65 12.22
C LYS A 376 -15.45 17.48 13.19
N ARG A 377 -14.39 16.91 13.78
CA ARG A 377 -13.47 17.63 14.68
C ARG A 377 -12.51 18.54 13.91
N VAL A 378 -12.19 18.17 12.66
CA VAL A 378 -11.27 18.92 11.79
C VAL A 378 -12.03 20.00 11.03
N ASP A 379 -13.17 19.66 10.42
CA ASP A 379 -13.98 20.61 9.66
C ASP A 379 -15.50 20.39 9.91
N PRO A 380 -16.07 21.05 10.94
CA PRO A 380 -17.48 20.88 11.29
C PRO A 380 -18.44 21.41 10.21
N ALA A 381 -18.02 22.40 9.41
CA ALA A 381 -18.85 22.99 8.36
C ALA A 381 -19.02 22.02 7.18
N LEU A 382 -17.95 21.32 6.78
CA LEU A 382 -18.04 20.25 5.78
C LEU A 382 -18.88 19.08 6.26
N ALA A 383 -18.74 18.68 7.53
CA ALA A 383 -19.53 17.60 8.12
C ALA A 383 -21.03 17.93 8.14
N GLU A 384 -21.41 19.17 8.44
CA GLU A 384 -22.80 19.61 8.41
C GLU A 384 -23.38 19.59 6.98
N ARG A 385 -22.62 20.09 5.99
CA ARG A 385 -23.02 20.03 4.58
C ARG A 385 -23.23 18.60 4.09
N ALA A 386 -22.31 17.70 4.42
CA ALA A 386 -22.42 16.29 4.09
C ALA A 386 -23.65 15.64 4.75
N ALA A 387 -23.90 15.91 6.03
CA ALA A 387 -25.08 15.40 6.72
C ALA A 387 -26.39 15.86 6.06
N LYS A 388 -26.46 17.12 5.62
CA LYS A 388 -27.60 17.64 4.88
C LYS A 388 -27.83 16.91 3.56
N LEU A 389 -26.77 16.68 2.78
CA LEU A 389 -26.85 15.92 1.53
C LEU A 389 -27.31 14.48 1.76
N ILE A 390 -26.80 13.81 2.80
CA ILE A 390 -27.27 12.45 3.17
C ILE A 390 -28.76 12.47 3.53
N GLN A 391 -29.21 13.47 4.28
CA GLN A 391 -30.62 13.64 4.61
C GLN A 391 -31.49 13.91 3.37
N GLU A 392 -30.99 14.70 2.41
CA GLU A 392 -31.63 14.92 1.12
C GLU A 392 -31.73 13.62 0.31
N LEU A 393 -30.68 12.78 0.27
CA LEU A 393 -30.74 11.46 -0.38
C LEU A 393 -31.85 10.57 0.21
N GLN A 394 -32.02 10.63 1.54
CA GLN A 394 -33.02 9.82 2.23
C GLN A 394 -34.46 10.33 2.01
N SER A 395 -34.64 11.62 1.76
CA SER A 395 -35.94 12.30 1.71
C SER A 395 -36.43 12.65 0.30
N ALA A 396 -35.54 12.86 -0.66
CA ALA A 396 -35.84 13.38 -2.00
C ALA A 396 -35.99 12.29 -3.06
N SER A 397 -36.74 11.21 -2.79
CA SER A 397 -37.11 10.28 -3.85
C SER A 397 -38.28 10.83 -4.68
N PRO A 398 -38.11 11.02 -6.01
CA PRO A 398 -39.21 11.36 -6.92
C PRO A 398 -40.33 10.31 -6.94
N ARG A 399 -40.06 9.10 -6.44
CA ARG A 399 -40.98 7.95 -6.45
C ARG A 399 -41.52 7.60 -5.07
N SER A 400 -41.28 8.45 -4.08
CA SER A 400 -41.78 8.25 -2.71
C SER A 400 -43.30 8.04 -2.64
N GLU A 401 -44.09 8.70 -3.48
CA GLU A 401 -45.54 8.50 -3.56
C GLU A 401 -45.94 7.12 -4.12
N VAL A 402 -45.19 6.60 -5.10
CA VAL A 402 -45.40 5.24 -5.63
C VAL A 402 -45.07 4.19 -4.56
N VAL A 403 -43.98 4.38 -3.83
CA VAL A 403 -43.61 3.50 -2.72
C VAL A 403 -44.71 3.49 -1.65
N LYS A 404 -45.23 4.67 -1.27
CA LYS A 404 -46.34 4.79 -0.30
C LYS A 404 -47.61 4.11 -0.79
N SER A 405 -47.96 4.24 -2.07
CA SER A 405 -49.18 3.63 -2.61
C SER A 405 -49.12 2.10 -2.66
N TYR A 406 -47.93 1.51 -2.57
CA TYR A 406 -47.71 0.05 -2.48
C TYR A 406 -47.43 -0.44 -1.06
N ALA A 407 -47.41 0.43 -0.05
CA ALA A 407 -47.07 0.04 1.32
C ALA A 407 -48.00 -1.06 1.87
N SER A 408 -49.29 -1.05 1.49
CA SER A 408 -50.27 -2.09 1.85
C SER A 408 -49.88 -3.49 1.37
N ALA A 409 -49.05 -3.64 0.34
CA ALA A 409 -48.56 -4.94 -0.11
C ALA A 409 -47.75 -5.67 0.96
N LEU A 410 -47.21 -4.97 1.95
CA LEU A 410 -46.47 -5.56 3.07
C LEU A 410 -47.39 -6.30 4.07
N ASP A 411 -48.67 -5.93 4.12
CA ASP A 411 -49.66 -6.50 5.03
C ASP A 411 -50.53 -7.58 4.36
N LEU A 412 -50.46 -7.71 3.04
CA LEU A 412 -51.19 -8.71 2.28
C LEU A 412 -50.55 -10.10 2.41
N HIS A 413 -51.38 -11.14 2.31
CA HIS A 413 -50.89 -12.51 2.23
C HIS A 413 -50.39 -12.79 0.80
N GLY A 414 -49.09 -13.07 0.66
CA GLY A 414 -48.47 -13.37 -0.63
C GLY A 414 -48.40 -14.87 -0.94
N ASP A 415 -48.76 -15.26 -2.15
CA ASP A 415 -48.57 -16.61 -2.70
C ASP A 415 -47.19 -16.74 -3.35
N ARG A 416 -46.38 -17.69 -2.86
CA ARG A 416 -45.02 -17.95 -3.36
C ARG A 416 -44.99 -18.36 -4.83
N GLU A 417 -45.92 -19.19 -5.30
CA GLU A 417 -45.88 -19.69 -6.69
C GLU A 417 -46.36 -18.61 -7.68
N ALA A 418 -47.34 -17.79 -7.29
CA ALA A 418 -47.69 -16.58 -8.03
C ALA A 418 -46.50 -15.59 -8.09
N GLY A 419 -45.81 -15.41 -6.96
CA GLY A 419 -44.61 -14.58 -6.87
C GLY A 419 -43.45 -15.07 -7.73
N ARG A 420 -43.27 -16.40 -7.81
CA ARG A 420 -42.31 -17.04 -8.71
C ARG A 420 -42.62 -16.72 -10.17
N ALA A 421 -43.89 -16.74 -10.56
CA ALA A 421 -44.31 -16.39 -11.92
C ALA A 421 -44.08 -14.89 -12.23
N ALA A 422 -44.38 -14.01 -11.27
CA ALA A 422 -44.11 -12.58 -11.38
C ALA A 422 -42.60 -12.30 -11.53
N PHE A 423 -41.76 -12.96 -10.71
CA PHE A 423 -40.29 -12.88 -10.81
C PHE A 423 -39.79 -13.33 -12.19
N ALA A 424 -40.28 -14.46 -12.70
CA ALA A 424 -39.90 -14.98 -14.00
C ALA A 424 -40.22 -14.00 -15.15
N ARG A 425 -41.30 -13.24 -15.01
CA ARG A 425 -41.76 -12.27 -16.02
C ARG A 425 -41.03 -10.93 -15.97
N HIS A 426 -40.74 -10.42 -14.77
CA HIS A 426 -40.30 -9.03 -14.59
C HIS A 426 -38.85 -8.88 -14.10
N CYS A 427 -38.29 -9.90 -13.45
CA CYS A 427 -37.00 -9.81 -12.77
C CYS A 427 -35.94 -10.76 -13.33
N ALA A 428 -36.34 -11.90 -13.89
CA ALA A 428 -35.43 -12.96 -14.32
C ALA A 428 -34.50 -12.57 -15.47
N ALA A 429 -34.81 -11.50 -16.22
CA ALA A 429 -33.90 -10.96 -17.23
C ALA A 429 -32.56 -10.50 -16.63
N CYS A 430 -32.56 -9.99 -15.39
CA CYS A 430 -31.35 -9.45 -14.77
C CYS A 430 -30.92 -10.17 -13.48
N HIS A 431 -31.85 -10.80 -12.77
CA HIS A 431 -31.56 -11.45 -11.49
C HIS A 431 -31.75 -12.95 -11.55
N LYS A 432 -30.90 -13.67 -10.83
CA LYS A 432 -30.97 -15.12 -10.69
C LYS A 432 -31.42 -15.52 -9.29
N VAL A 433 -32.46 -16.35 -9.22
CA VAL A 433 -33.02 -16.90 -7.97
C VAL A 433 -33.41 -18.36 -8.23
N GLU A 434 -33.02 -19.27 -7.34
CA GLU A 434 -33.31 -20.72 -7.46
C GLU A 434 -32.94 -21.31 -8.84
N GLY A 435 -31.80 -20.86 -9.40
CA GLY A 435 -31.30 -21.32 -10.71
C GLY A 435 -32.04 -20.75 -11.93
N LYS A 436 -33.04 -19.87 -11.76
CA LYS A 436 -33.75 -19.21 -12.86
C LYS A 436 -33.33 -17.75 -12.99
N GLY A 437 -33.06 -17.32 -14.23
CA GLY A 437 -32.64 -15.96 -14.58
C GLY A 437 -31.13 -15.83 -14.80
N TYR A 438 -30.61 -14.61 -14.76
CA TYR A 438 -29.23 -14.27 -15.13
C TYR A 438 -28.48 -13.53 -14.02
N ASP A 439 -27.15 -13.61 -14.04
CA ASP A 439 -26.26 -12.98 -13.06
C ASP A 439 -25.80 -11.60 -13.56
N VAL A 440 -26.74 -10.68 -13.79
CA VAL A 440 -26.47 -9.30 -14.28
C VAL A 440 -26.62 -8.27 -13.15
N GLY A 441 -27.73 -8.34 -12.42
CA GLY A 441 -27.99 -7.55 -11.22
C GLY A 441 -27.50 -8.23 -9.95
N PRO A 442 -27.67 -7.61 -8.78
CA PRO A 442 -27.26 -8.17 -7.50
C PRO A 442 -27.92 -9.52 -7.21
N ASN A 443 -27.20 -10.36 -6.48
CA ASN A 443 -27.72 -11.61 -5.93
C ASN A 443 -28.81 -11.31 -4.90
N LEU A 444 -30.07 -11.60 -5.26
CA LEU A 444 -31.23 -11.30 -4.43
C LEU A 444 -31.32 -12.18 -3.16
N ALA A 445 -30.61 -13.31 -3.10
CA ALA A 445 -30.57 -14.15 -1.90
C ALA A 445 -29.98 -13.39 -0.69
N ALA A 446 -28.99 -12.52 -0.93
CA ALA A 446 -28.40 -11.67 0.12
C ALA A 446 -29.36 -10.54 0.57
N MET A 447 -30.27 -10.11 -0.31
CA MET A 447 -31.24 -9.04 -0.02
C MET A 447 -32.37 -9.49 0.89
N ARG A 448 -32.64 -10.80 1.01
CA ARG A 448 -33.64 -11.37 1.93
C ARG A 448 -33.49 -10.86 3.36
N ASN A 449 -32.23 -10.73 3.82
CA ASN A 449 -31.92 -10.33 5.19
C ASN A 449 -32.25 -8.84 5.48
N ARG A 450 -32.50 -8.03 4.44
CA ARG A 450 -32.92 -6.62 4.61
C ARG A 450 -34.43 -6.47 4.88
N GLY A 451 -35.23 -7.52 4.68
CA GLY A 451 -36.67 -7.53 4.93
C GLY A 451 -37.54 -6.99 3.78
N ALA A 452 -38.84 -7.28 3.85
CA ALA A 452 -39.83 -6.99 2.81
C ALA A 452 -39.89 -5.50 2.42
N ALA A 453 -39.92 -4.62 3.42
CA ALA A 453 -40.03 -3.17 3.21
C ALA A 453 -38.85 -2.59 2.41
N ALA A 454 -37.63 -3.06 2.69
CA ALA A 454 -36.44 -2.62 1.96
C ALA A 454 -36.45 -3.12 0.50
N ILE A 455 -36.89 -4.36 0.27
CA ILE A 455 -37.02 -4.91 -1.09
C ILE A 455 -38.07 -4.12 -1.87
N LEU A 456 -39.24 -3.83 -1.26
CA LEU A 456 -40.31 -3.05 -1.88
C LEU A 456 -39.81 -1.69 -2.39
N VAL A 457 -39.06 -0.97 -1.55
CA VAL A 457 -38.47 0.33 -1.90
C VAL A 457 -37.52 0.17 -3.09
N ASN A 458 -36.58 -0.76 -3.04
CA ASN A 458 -35.58 -0.94 -4.10
C ASN A 458 -36.21 -1.37 -5.44
N VAL A 459 -37.32 -2.11 -5.40
CA VAL A 459 -38.03 -2.55 -6.60
C VAL A 459 -38.82 -1.41 -7.25
N LEU A 460 -39.49 -0.57 -6.46
CA LEU A 460 -40.32 0.53 -6.96
C LEU A 460 -39.54 1.81 -7.23
N ASP A 461 -38.38 1.95 -6.60
CA ASP A 461 -37.50 3.10 -6.69
C ASP A 461 -36.03 2.66 -6.80
N PRO A 462 -35.65 2.03 -7.93
CA PRO A 462 -34.32 1.47 -8.13
C PRO A 462 -33.19 2.52 -8.18
N ASN A 463 -33.55 3.80 -8.35
CA ASN A 463 -32.60 4.92 -8.42
C ASN A 463 -32.37 5.61 -7.07
N ARG A 464 -33.08 5.19 -6.00
CA ARG A 464 -32.92 5.76 -4.66
C ARG A 464 -31.51 5.60 -4.09
N GLU A 465 -30.97 4.39 -4.23
CA GLU A 465 -29.65 4.00 -3.78
C GLU A 465 -29.05 3.10 -4.86
N VAL A 466 -28.31 3.70 -5.80
CA VAL A 466 -27.66 2.94 -6.88
C VAL A 466 -26.25 2.59 -6.43
N ASN A 467 -26.01 1.31 -6.12
CA ASN A 467 -24.65 0.86 -5.91
C ASN A 467 -23.84 1.09 -7.20
N PRO A 468 -22.66 1.74 -7.14
CA PRO A 468 -21.86 2.10 -8.32
C PRO A 468 -21.63 0.97 -9.33
N GLN A 469 -21.60 -0.29 -8.87
CA GLN A 469 -21.40 -1.46 -9.75
C GLN A 469 -22.62 -1.79 -10.63
N TYR A 470 -23.81 -1.28 -10.30
CA TYR A 470 -25.06 -1.51 -11.05
C TYR A 470 -25.58 -0.25 -11.77
N VAL A 471 -24.74 0.78 -11.91
CA VAL A 471 -25.03 1.97 -12.71
C VAL A 471 -24.94 1.62 -14.19
N ASN A 472 -25.91 2.07 -14.99
CA ASN A 472 -25.90 1.86 -16.44
C ASN A 472 -24.88 2.80 -17.12
N TYR A 473 -24.20 2.25 -18.14
CA TYR A 473 -23.23 2.94 -18.97
C TYR A 473 -23.67 2.93 -20.43
N VAL A 474 -23.35 4.00 -21.14
CA VAL A 474 -23.49 4.10 -22.59
C VAL A 474 -22.10 4.25 -23.19
N ALA A 475 -21.76 3.38 -24.14
CA ALA A 475 -20.56 3.44 -24.94
C ALA A 475 -20.93 3.76 -26.41
N VAL A 476 -20.24 4.73 -26.99
CA VAL A 476 -20.32 5.07 -28.42
C VAL A 476 -18.99 4.68 -29.05
N GLY A 477 -19.04 3.78 -30.02
CA GLY A 477 -17.89 3.37 -30.83
C GLY A 477 -17.59 4.39 -31.92
N LYS A 478 -16.33 4.46 -32.35
CA LYS A 478 -15.86 5.29 -33.47
C LYS A 478 -16.50 4.93 -34.82
N ASP A 479 -17.11 3.75 -34.89
CA ASP A 479 -17.92 3.29 -36.03
C ASP A 479 -19.39 3.74 -35.97
N GLY A 480 -19.76 4.54 -34.95
CA GLY A 480 -21.11 5.05 -34.73
C GLY A 480 -22.06 4.10 -34.00
N ARG A 481 -21.61 2.91 -33.58
CA ARG A 481 -22.45 2.00 -32.78
C ARG A 481 -22.59 2.52 -31.35
N THR A 482 -23.81 2.49 -30.82
CA THR A 482 -24.11 2.81 -29.41
C THR A 482 -24.54 1.55 -28.69
N VAL A 483 -23.86 1.26 -27.57
CA VAL A 483 -24.15 0.11 -26.70
C VAL A 483 -24.44 0.64 -25.30
N SER A 484 -25.44 0.07 -24.61
CA SER A 484 -25.77 0.41 -23.22
C SER A 484 -25.76 -0.84 -22.34
N GLY A 485 -25.25 -0.76 -21.13
CA GLY A 485 -25.27 -1.86 -20.17
C GLY A 485 -24.44 -1.60 -18.91
N LEU A 486 -24.31 -2.60 -18.05
CA LEU A 486 -23.42 -2.58 -16.87
C LEU A 486 -22.00 -2.94 -17.25
N ILE A 487 -21.00 -2.27 -16.68
CA ILE A 487 -19.61 -2.70 -16.84
C ILE A 487 -19.41 -3.99 -16.03
N ALA A 488 -19.39 -5.14 -16.73
CA ALA A 488 -19.22 -6.46 -16.13
C ALA A 488 -17.74 -6.87 -16.02
N ALA A 489 -16.92 -6.40 -16.96
CA ALA A 489 -15.48 -6.61 -16.95
C ALA A 489 -14.76 -5.46 -17.65
N GLU A 490 -13.58 -5.10 -17.14
CA GLU A 490 -12.66 -4.19 -17.78
C GLU A 490 -11.25 -4.77 -17.75
N THR A 491 -10.53 -4.64 -18.86
CA THR A 491 -9.13 -5.03 -18.97
C THR A 491 -8.31 -3.87 -19.54
N ALA A 492 -7.01 -4.08 -19.73
CA ALA A 492 -6.16 -3.12 -20.42
C ALA A 492 -6.63 -2.81 -21.85
N GLY A 493 -7.24 -3.78 -22.56
CA GLY A 493 -7.64 -3.62 -23.96
C GLY A 493 -9.14 -3.50 -24.20
N THR A 494 -9.98 -3.90 -23.25
CA THR A 494 -11.42 -4.08 -23.49
C THR A 494 -12.30 -3.58 -22.34
N VAL A 495 -13.55 -3.27 -22.68
CA VAL A 495 -14.65 -3.05 -21.73
C VAL A 495 -15.82 -3.92 -22.17
N THR A 496 -16.41 -4.67 -21.24
CA THR A 496 -17.58 -5.52 -21.50
C THR A 496 -18.80 -4.93 -20.82
N LEU A 497 -19.82 -4.61 -21.63
CA LEU A 497 -21.12 -4.15 -21.16
C LEU A 497 -22.12 -5.30 -21.14
N ALA A 498 -22.62 -5.67 -19.96
CA ALA A 498 -23.68 -6.66 -19.79
C ALA A 498 -25.06 -6.01 -19.83
N ARG A 499 -26.00 -6.70 -20.46
CA ARG A 499 -27.41 -6.33 -20.63
C ARG A 499 -28.30 -7.40 -20.04
N GLY A 500 -29.60 -7.12 -19.98
CA GLY A 500 -30.60 -8.13 -19.63
C GLY A 500 -30.47 -9.38 -20.49
N GLU A 501 -30.92 -10.50 -19.92
CA GLU A 501 -30.91 -11.84 -20.50
C GLU A 501 -29.51 -12.43 -20.71
N GLY A 502 -28.52 -11.93 -19.97
CA GLY A 502 -27.14 -12.42 -20.04
C GLY A 502 -26.41 -12.02 -21.33
N ALA A 503 -27.01 -11.15 -22.15
CA ALA A 503 -26.35 -10.58 -23.32
C ALA A 503 -25.19 -9.68 -22.88
N ALA A 504 -24.08 -9.70 -23.63
CA ALA A 504 -22.94 -8.84 -23.36
C ALA A 504 -22.26 -8.40 -24.65
N ASP A 505 -21.73 -7.19 -24.65
CA ASP A 505 -20.95 -6.63 -25.75
C ASP A 505 -19.56 -6.25 -25.24
N THR A 506 -18.53 -6.84 -25.84
CA THR A 506 -17.14 -6.48 -25.56
C THR A 506 -16.64 -5.50 -26.61
N LEU A 507 -16.23 -4.33 -26.16
CA LEU A 507 -15.69 -3.25 -26.99
C LEU A 507 -14.18 -3.15 -26.75
N LEU A 508 -13.40 -3.00 -27.84
CA LEU A 508 -12.00 -2.62 -27.73
C LEU A 508 -11.92 -1.16 -27.31
N ARG A 509 -11.11 -0.84 -26.29
CA ARG A 509 -10.98 0.54 -25.80
C ARG A 509 -10.54 1.52 -26.89
N VAL A 510 -9.66 1.07 -27.78
CA VAL A 510 -9.17 1.88 -28.91
C VAL A 510 -10.28 2.28 -29.90
N ASP A 511 -11.40 1.54 -29.91
CA ASP A 511 -12.55 1.80 -30.77
C ASP A 511 -13.65 2.60 -30.06
N ILE A 512 -13.50 2.91 -28.77
CA ILE A 512 -14.46 3.71 -28.00
C ILE A 512 -14.18 5.19 -28.24
N GLU A 513 -15.20 5.91 -28.70
CA GLU A 513 -15.18 7.37 -28.80
C GLU A 513 -15.65 8.00 -27.48
N GLN A 514 -16.73 7.46 -26.91
CA GLN A 514 -17.30 7.95 -25.65
C GLN A 514 -17.73 6.78 -24.77
N LEU A 515 -17.46 6.88 -23.47
CA LEU A 515 -18.03 6.02 -22.43
C LEU A 515 -18.59 6.94 -21.34
N LYS A 516 -19.85 6.76 -20.96
CA LYS A 516 -20.53 7.67 -20.03
C LYS A 516 -21.46 6.95 -19.07
N SER A 517 -21.44 7.36 -17.78
CA SER A 517 -22.50 7.07 -16.81
C SER A 517 -23.82 7.64 -17.28
N THR A 518 -24.90 6.91 -17.03
CA THR A 518 -26.21 7.54 -16.96
C THR A 518 -26.55 8.04 -15.56
N GLY A 519 -25.78 7.66 -14.52
CA GLY A 519 -26.06 8.02 -13.11
C GLY A 519 -27.29 7.32 -12.53
N VAL A 520 -27.92 6.43 -13.30
CA VAL A 520 -29.12 5.68 -12.95
C VAL A 520 -28.84 4.18 -13.05
N SER A 521 -29.57 3.39 -12.27
CA SER A 521 -29.52 1.93 -12.27
C SER A 521 -29.86 1.36 -13.65
N LEU A 522 -29.29 0.20 -13.99
CA LEU A 522 -29.78 -0.59 -15.13
C LEU A 522 -31.20 -1.15 -14.86
N MET A 523 -31.59 -1.29 -13.58
CA MET A 523 -32.93 -1.73 -13.23
C MET A 523 -33.97 -0.69 -13.68
N PRO A 524 -34.96 -1.07 -14.50
CA PRO A 524 -35.93 -0.14 -15.04
C PRO A 524 -36.92 0.33 -13.96
N GLU A 525 -37.39 1.57 -14.10
CA GLU A 525 -38.52 2.07 -13.33
C GLU A 525 -39.87 1.72 -13.99
N GLY A 526 -40.97 1.85 -13.24
CA GLY A 526 -42.32 1.75 -13.79
C GLY A 526 -42.98 0.37 -13.62
N LEU A 527 -42.45 -0.49 -12.75
CA LEU A 527 -43.02 -1.81 -12.48
C LEU A 527 -44.46 -1.73 -11.96
N GLU A 528 -44.80 -0.67 -11.22
CA GLU A 528 -46.15 -0.41 -10.68
C GLU A 528 -47.24 -0.27 -11.75
N LYS A 529 -46.84 -0.09 -13.01
CA LYS A 529 -47.77 -0.02 -14.16
C LYS A 529 -48.10 -1.42 -14.71
N GLN A 530 -47.34 -2.44 -14.31
CA GLN A 530 -47.43 -3.80 -14.84
C GLN A 530 -47.91 -4.82 -13.81
N ILE A 531 -47.74 -4.54 -12.52
CA ILE A 531 -48.18 -5.39 -11.41
C ILE A 531 -49.07 -4.59 -10.47
N ASP A 532 -49.94 -5.25 -9.71
CA ASP A 532 -50.74 -4.63 -8.65
C ASP A 532 -50.14 -4.92 -7.26
N GLN A 533 -50.79 -4.42 -6.20
CA GLN A 533 -50.33 -4.60 -4.82
C GLN A 533 -50.31 -6.08 -4.38
N GLN A 534 -51.27 -6.89 -4.85
CA GLN A 534 -51.31 -8.32 -4.53
C GLN A 534 -50.14 -9.06 -5.21
N THR A 535 -49.90 -8.79 -6.50
CA THR A 535 -48.76 -9.33 -7.23
C THR A 535 -47.42 -8.92 -6.59
N MET A 536 -47.34 -7.70 -6.05
CA MET A 536 -46.17 -7.27 -5.26
C MET A 536 -46.02 -8.09 -3.96
N ALA A 537 -47.10 -8.33 -3.22
CA ALA A 537 -47.07 -9.17 -2.02
C ALA A 537 -46.62 -10.60 -2.34
N ASP A 538 -47.11 -11.17 -3.43
CA ASP A 538 -46.71 -12.48 -3.95
C ASP A 538 -45.20 -12.50 -4.29
N LEU A 539 -44.72 -11.49 -5.03
CA LEU A 539 -43.30 -11.34 -5.37
C LEU A 539 -42.42 -11.24 -4.13
N LEU A 540 -42.82 -10.46 -3.12
CA LEU A 540 -42.10 -10.36 -1.84
C LEU A 540 -42.08 -11.70 -1.10
N ALA A 541 -43.20 -12.43 -1.06
CA ALA A 541 -43.27 -13.75 -0.44
C ALA A 541 -42.31 -14.74 -1.12
N TYR A 542 -42.20 -14.70 -2.46
CA TYR A 542 -41.23 -15.50 -3.19
C TYR A 542 -39.78 -15.11 -2.87
N LEU A 543 -39.42 -13.82 -2.98
CA LEU A 543 -38.05 -13.35 -2.73
C LEU A 543 -37.57 -13.57 -1.30
N LEU A 544 -38.48 -13.50 -0.32
CA LEU A 544 -38.16 -13.71 1.09
C LEU A 544 -38.04 -15.19 1.48
N THR A 545 -38.60 -16.10 0.69
CA THR A 545 -38.60 -17.53 1.01
C THR A 545 -37.81 -18.38 0.02
N ALA A 546 -37.28 -17.77 -1.04
CA ALA A 546 -36.39 -18.41 -2.00
C ALA A 546 -35.16 -19.01 -1.32
N GLN A 547 -34.78 -20.22 -1.75
CA GLN A 547 -33.65 -20.98 -1.21
C GLN A 547 -32.38 -20.83 -2.04
#